data_AF-F0W2G8-F1
#
_entry.id   AF-F0W2G8-F1
#
_cell.length_a   1.000
_cell.length_b   1.000
_cell.length_c   1.000
_cell.angle_alpha   90.00
_cell.angle_beta   90.00
_cell.angle_gamma   90.00
#
_symmetry.space_group_name_H-M   'P 1'
#
loop_
_entity.id
_entity.type
_entity.pdbx_description
1 polymer ?
#
loop_
_entity_poly.entity_id
_entity_poly.type
_entity_poly.pdbx_seq_one_letter_code
_entity_poly.pdbx_strand_id
1 'polypeptide(L)'
;MDDKQFPRMQIVFREGKQVFKSYAQRGLCLDGTFLKNVNGGILLVACVLNGDQQIQIVSVAIVSIENEANWSFFLRNLGVILPVKPSFILSDRAKGFIPAVSSVYPSTYHFYCFRHLMENFNKKFRSVELKNEAWGLAKTTSMAEYTQKAEHLNQINPAALKWMQDFGVEKWSLAHSPC
;
A
#
# COMPACT_ATOMS: atom_id res chain seq x y z
N MET A 1 22.87 -10.27 31.44
CA MET A 1 21.50 -10.79 31.37
C MET A 1 21.14 -10.82 29.90
N ASP A 2 20.96 -12.02 29.34
CA ASP A 2 20.51 -12.15 27.95
C ASP A 2 19.10 -11.59 27.84
N ASP A 3 18.99 -10.44 27.19
CA ASP A 3 17.71 -9.80 26.91
C ASP A 3 17.00 -10.66 25.87
N LYS A 4 16.12 -11.57 26.34
CA LYS A 4 15.30 -12.43 25.49
C LYS A 4 14.25 -11.58 24.77
N GLN A 5 14.68 -10.78 23.81
CA GLN A 5 13.78 -10.06 22.92
C GLN A 5 13.12 -11.06 21.98
N PHE A 6 11.79 -11.00 21.91
CA PHE A 6 11.04 -11.66 20.87
C PHE A 6 11.47 -11.11 19.50
N PRO A 7 12.08 -11.93 18.62
CA PRO A 7 12.69 -11.40 17.40
C PRO A 7 11.62 -11.05 16.36
N ARG A 8 10.80 -12.04 16.00
CA ARG A 8 9.71 -11.94 15.03
C ARG A 8 8.91 -13.22 14.97
N MET A 9 7.62 -13.12 14.66
CA MET A 9 6.75 -14.26 14.36
C MET A 9 5.82 -13.88 13.22
N GLN A 10 5.48 -14.84 12.38
CA GLN A 10 4.49 -14.67 11.33
C GLN A 10 3.42 -15.75 11.42
N ILE A 11 2.17 -15.34 11.28
CA ILE A 11 0.99 -16.20 11.28
C ILE A 11 0.35 -16.09 9.90
N VAL A 12 -0.10 -17.22 9.37
CA VAL A 12 -0.72 -17.33 8.04
C VAL A 12 -2.13 -17.85 8.21
N PHE A 13 -3.07 -17.21 7.54
CA PHE A 13 -4.48 -17.59 7.55
C PHE A 13 -4.82 -18.35 6.28
N ARG A 14 -5.40 -19.53 6.44
CA ARG A 14 -5.70 -20.45 5.34
C ARG A 14 -6.71 -19.82 4.38
N GLU A 15 -7.74 -19.17 4.91
CA GLU A 15 -8.82 -18.54 4.16
C GLU A 15 -8.28 -17.44 3.25
N GLY A 16 -7.47 -16.52 3.80
CA GLY A 16 -6.86 -15.44 3.01
C GLY A 16 -5.95 -15.97 1.90
N LYS A 17 -5.18 -17.02 2.17
CA LYS A 17 -4.36 -17.68 1.13
C LYS A 17 -5.23 -18.29 0.01
N GLN A 18 -6.38 -18.87 0.35
CA GLN A 18 -7.30 -19.43 -0.65
C GLN A 18 -7.93 -18.34 -1.49
N VAL A 19 -8.37 -17.24 -0.86
CA VAL A 19 -8.94 -16.08 -1.55
C VAL A 19 -7.94 -15.44 -2.51
N PHE A 20 -6.68 -15.30 -2.09
CA PHE A 20 -5.62 -14.80 -2.98
C PHE A 20 -5.46 -15.65 -4.24
N LYS A 21 -5.61 -16.98 -4.11
CA LYS A 21 -5.51 -17.91 -5.25
C LYS A 21 -6.69 -17.75 -6.21
N SER A 22 -7.89 -17.55 -5.69
CA SER A 22 -9.12 -17.51 -6.50
C SER A 22 -9.40 -16.16 -7.14
N TYR A 23 -8.86 -15.06 -6.62
CA TYR A 23 -9.18 -13.72 -7.11
C TYR A 23 -8.28 -13.27 -8.26
N ALA A 24 -8.88 -12.80 -9.35
CA ALA A 24 -8.20 -12.54 -10.63
C ALA A 24 -7.15 -11.43 -10.57
N GLN A 25 -7.41 -10.37 -9.79
CA GLN A 25 -6.48 -9.23 -9.69
C GLN A 25 -5.22 -9.55 -8.89
N ARG A 26 -5.27 -10.53 -7.96
CA ARG A 26 -4.12 -10.98 -7.14
C ARG A 26 -3.32 -9.83 -6.50
N GLY A 27 -4.03 -8.79 -6.05
CA GLY A 27 -3.45 -7.65 -5.34
C GLY A 27 -3.30 -7.92 -3.85
N LEU A 28 -2.19 -7.47 -3.25
CA LEU A 28 -1.99 -7.47 -1.81
C LEU A 28 -2.00 -6.06 -1.26
N CYS A 29 -2.78 -5.83 -0.21
CA CYS A 29 -2.69 -4.64 0.62
C CYS A 29 -1.76 -4.94 1.80
N LEU A 30 -0.74 -4.10 1.99
CA LEU A 30 0.27 -4.26 3.03
C LEU A 30 0.31 -3.01 3.91
N ASP A 31 0.21 -3.20 5.22
CA ASP A 31 0.24 -2.10 6.19
C ASP A 31 0.93 -2.52 7.49
N GLY A 32 1.43 -1.53 8.23
CA GLY A 32 2.09 -1.69 9.51
C GLY A 32 1.40 -0.83 10.56
N THR A 33 1.18 -1.36 11.76
CA THR A 33 0.62 -0.58 12.87
C THR A 33 1.34 -0.85 14.18
N PHE A 34 1.41 0.16 15.04
CA PHE A 34 2.05 0.07 16.35
C PHE A 34 1.22 -0.79 17.30
N LEU A 35 1.86 -1.75 17.96
CA LEU A 35 1.24 -2.53 19.03
C LEU A 35 1.23 -1.72 20.33
N LYS A 36 0.07 -1.68 20.99
CA LYS A 36 -0.11 -1.05 22.31
C LYS A 36 0.15 -2.06 23.43
N ASN A 37 1.40 -2.47 23.60
CA ASN A 37 1.82 -3.31 24.73
C ASN A 37 3.06 -2.70 25.41
N VAL A 38 3.44 -3.23 26.57
CA VAL A 38 4.57 -2.73 27.38
C VAL A 38 5.92 -2.75 26.66
N ASN A 39 6.07 -3.62 25.66
CA ASN A 39 7.30 -3.82 24.90
C ASN A 39 7.24 -3.17 23.50
N GLY A 40 6.14 -2.50 23.17
CA GLY A 40 5.87 -1.96 21.83
C GLY A 40 5.80 -3.04 20.75
N GLY A 41 6.43 -2.75 19.61
CA GLY A 41 6.43 -3.61 18.43
C GLY A 41 5.47 -3.15 17.34
N ILE A 42 5.56 -3.82 16.20
CA ILE A 42 4.81 -3.52 14.99
C ILE A 42 4.07 -4.77 14.56
N LEU A 43 2.79 -4.60 14.23
CA LEU A 43 1.99 -5.59 13.53
C LEU A 43 2.01 -5.26 12.05
N LEU A 44 2.70 -6.09 11.27
CA LEU A 44 2.66 -6.06 9.82
C LEU A 44 1.48 -6.93 9.37
N VAL A 45 0.70 -6.45 8.41
CA VAL A 45 -0.50 -7.12 7.92
C VAL A 45 -0.45 -7.19 6.40
N ALA A 46 -0.78 -8.37 5.87
CA ALA A 46 -1.08 -8.59 4.46
C ALA A 46 -2.53 -9.01 4.34
N CYS A 47 -3.31 -8.29 3.53
CA CYS A 47 -4.69 -8.63 3.24
C CYS A 47 -4.99 -8.53 1.74
N VAL A 48 -6.09 -9.17 1.34
CA VAL A 48 -6.62 -9.16 -0.02
C VAL A 48 -8.07 -8.71 0.01
N LEU A 49 -8.56 -8.21 -1.12
CA LEU A 49 -9.98 -8.01 -1.33
C LEU A 49 -10.53 -9.22 -2.10
N ASN A 50 -11.60 -9.84 -1.60
CA ASN A 50 -12.29 -10.90 -2.34
C ASN A 50 -13.30 -10.31 -3.35
N GLY A 51 -13.98 -11.19 -4.11
CA GLY A 51 -14.99 -10.79 -5.09
C GLY A 51 -16.20 -10.05 -4.48
N ASP A 52 -16.45 -10.24 -3.19
CA ASP A 52 -17.53 -9.59 -2.45
C ASP A 52 -17.09 -8.27 -1.79
N GLN A 53 -15.93 -7.73 -2.18
CA GLN A 53 -15.34 -6.51 -1.62
C GLN A 53 -15.04 -6.59 -0.11
N GLN A 54 -14.83 -7.80 0.41
CA GLN A 54 -14.45 -8.04 1.79
C GLN A 54 -12.94 -8.18 1.93
N ILE A 55 -12.39 -7.57 2.97
CA ILE A 55 -10.98 -7.70 3.32
C ILE A 55 -10.76 -9.05 3.99
N GLN A 56 -9.82 -9.82 3.47
CA GLN A 56 -9.41 -11.11 4.01
C GLN A 56 -7.93 -11.04 4.39
N ILE A 57 -7.62 -11.32 5.65
CA ILE A 57 -6.24 -11.33 6.14
C ILE A 57 -5.55 -12.58 5.60
N VAL A 58 -4.41 -12.39 4.92
CA VAL A 58 -3.57 -13.47 4.40
C VAL A 58 -2.53 -13.88 5.44
N SER A 59 -1.86 -12.90 6.02
CA SER A 59 -0.81 -13.13 6.99
C SER A 59 -0.60 -11.89 7.86
N VAL A 60 -0.16 -12.11 9.08
CA VAL A 60 0.32 -11.05 9.97
C VAL A 60 1.70 -11.41 10.49
N ALA A 61 2.53 -10.42 10.77
CA ALA A 61 3.78 -10.61 11.48
C ALA A 61 3.90 -9.62 12.64
N ILE A 62 4.38 -10.12 13.78
CA ILE A 62 4.77 -9.31 14.92
C ILE A 62 6.28 -9.16 14.86
N VAL A 63 6.76 -7.92 14.82
CA VAL A 63 8.18 -7.58 14.74
C VAL A 63 8.51 -6.48 15.75
N SER A 64 9.77 -6.37 16.14
CA SER A 64 10.20 -5.38 17.14
C SER A 64 10.12 -3.93 16.63
N ILE A 65 10.48 -3.69 15.37
CA ILE A 65 10.52 -2.36 14.75
C ILE A 65 10.15 -2.40 13.27
N GLU A 66 9.69 -1.28 12.72
CA GLU A 66 9.35 -1.14 11.31
C GLU A 66 10.59 -0.73 10.52
N ASN A 67 11.30 -1.71 9.95
CA ASN A 67 12.49 -1.51 9.15
C ASN A 67 12.52 -2.43 7.94
N GLU A 68 13.48 -2.20 7.04
CA GLU A 68 13.64 -2.99 5.82
C GLU A 68 13.88 -4.48 6.08
N ALA A 69 14.64 -4.83 7.12
CA ALA A 69 14.94 -6.23 7.43
C ALA A 69 13.69 -7.02 7.84
N ASN A 70 12.82 -6.40 8.65
CA ASN A 70 11.56 -7.00 9.11
C ASN A 70 10.51 -7.04 8.00
N TRP A 71 10.43 -6.01 7.17
CA TRP A 71 9.60 -6.05 5.96
C TRP A 71 10.08 -7.11 4.98
N SER A 72 11.39 -7.21 4.74
CA SER A 72 11.96 -8.23 3.85
C SER A 72 11.69 -9.65 4.36
N PHE A 73 11.78 -9.88 5.66
CA PHE A 73 11.39 -11.14 6.28
C PHE A 73 9.92 -11.48 6.00
N PHE A 74 9.02 -10.53 6.26
CA PHE A 74 7.59 -10.74 6.06
C PHE A 74 7.25 -11.02 4.58
N LEU A 75 7.81 -10.23 3.66
CA LEU A 75 7.62 -10.35 2.22
C LEU A 75 8.19 -11.66 1.65
N ARG A 76 9.37 -12.10 2.10
CA ARG A 76 9.98 -13.36 1.65
C ARG A 76 9.13 -14.56 2.08
N ASN A 77 8.64 -14.56 3.32
CA ASN A 77 7.74 -15.60 3.79
C ASN A 77 6.41 -15.60 3.03
N LEU A 78 5.85 -14.42 2.72
CA LEU A 78 4.70 -14.31 1.81
C LEU A 78 4.98 -14.99 0.46
N GLY A 79 6.19 -14.81 -0.09
CA GLY A 79 6.58 -15.40 -1.37
C GLY A 79 6.69 -16.93 -1.34
N VAL A 80 6.98 -17.51 -0.18
CA VAL A 80 7.01 -18.97 0.03
C VAL A 80 5.59 -19.55 0.17
N ILE A 81 4.69 -18.84 0.85
CA ILE A 81 3.36 -19.36 1.17
C ILE A 81 2.34 -19.17 0.04
N LEU A 82 2.50 -18.13 -0.78
CA LEU A 82 1.56 -17.78 -1.84
C LEU A 82 1.82 -18.65 -3.07
N PRO A 83 0.78 -19.18 -3.71
CA PRO A 83 0.94 -20.08 -4.86
C PRO A 83 1.45 -19.37 -6.12
N VAL A 84 1.30 -18.04 -6.18
CA VAL A 84 1.72 -17.17 -7.28
C VAL A 84 2.18 -15.83 -6.70
N LYS A 85 3.03 -15.12 -7.44
CA LYS A 85 3.43 -13.75 -7.05
C LYS A 85 2.23 -12.79 -7.14
N PRO A 86 2.14 -11.79 -6.25
CA PRO A 86 1.14 -10.74 -6.38
C PRO A 86 1.34 -9.95 -7.67
N SER A 87 0.25 -9.64 -8.37
CA SER A 87 0.27 -8.79 -9.57
C SER A 87 0.61 -7.35 -9.20
N PHE A 88 0.06 -6.89 -8.08
CA PHE A 88 0.39 -5.60 -7.50
C PHE A 88 0.35 -5.63 -5.97
N ILE A 89 1.01 -4.65 -5.37
CA ILE A 89 1.02 -4.37 -3.95
C ILE A 89 0.50 -2.95 -3.74
N LEU A 90 -0.43 -2.78 -2.82
CA LEU A 90 -0.88 -1.48 -2.32
C LEU A 90 -0.35 -1.31 -0.90
N SER A 91 0.34 -0.22 -0.59
CA SER A 91 0.84 0.02 0.76
C SER A 91 0.84 1.50 1.16
N ASP A 92 1.02 1.76 2.44
CA ASP A 92 1.57 3.05 2.85
C ASP A 92 3.06 3.15 2.48
N ARG A 93 3.53 4.38 2.25
CA ARG A 93 4.90 4.72 1.81
C ARG A 93 5.91 4.63 2.96
N ALA A 94 5.83 3.60 3.78
CA ALA A 94 6.72 3.43 4.91
C ALA A 94 8.18 3.31 4.45
N LYS A 95 9.10 3.99 5.16
CA LYS A 95 10.52 4.11 4.75
C LYS A 95 11.22 2.76 4.61
N GLY A 96 10.92 1.81 5.48
CA GLY A 96 11.48 0.45 5.40
C GLY A 96 10.81 -0.44 4.36
N PHE A 97 9.62 -0.08 3.89
CA PHE A 97 8.81 -0.92 3.02
C PHE A 97 9.24 -0.85 1.55
N ILE A 98 9.40 0.37 1.02
CA ILE A 98 9.76 0.62 -0.39
C ILE A 98 11.02 -0.16 -0.82
N PRO A 99 12.16 -0.09 -0.08
CA PRO A 99 13.34 -0.87 -0.47
C PRO A 99 13.11 -2.38 -0.35
N ALA A 100 12.37 -2.83 0.68
CA ALA A 100 12.08 -4.25 0.88
C ALA A 100 11.24 -4.84 -0.27
N VAL A 101 10.20 -4.14 -0.74
CA VAL A 101 9.40 -4.59 -1.90
C VAL A 101 10.23 -4.59 -3.16
N SER A 102 11.02 -3.53 -3.40
CA SER A 102 11.88 -3.45 -4.58
C SER A 102 12.89 -4.61 -4.65
N SER A 103 13.36 -5.07 -3.49
CA SER A 103 14.28 -6.22 -3.37
C SER A 103 13.59 -7.58 -3.51
N VAL A 104 12.44 -7.78 -2.85
CA VAL A 104 11.78 -9.10 -2.78
C VAL A 104 10.84 -9.35 -3.97
N TYR A 105 10.19 -8.30 -4.47
CA TYR A 105 9.22 -8.34 -5.56
C TYR A 105 9.54 -7.29 -6.66
N PRO A 106 10.73 -7.36 -7.30
CA PRO A 106 11.19 -6.34 -8.25
C PRO A 106 10.28 -6.17 -9.48
N SER A 107 9.49 -7.20 -9.81
CA SER A 107 8.58 -7.19 -10.98
C SER A 107 7.11 -7.00 -10.62
N THR A 108 6.78 -6.79 -9.33
CA THR A 108 5.40 -6.54 -8.89
C THR A 108 5.13 -5.04 -8.90
N TYR A 109 4.00 -4.63 -9.49
CA TYR A 109 3.61 -3.23 -9.44
C TYR A 109 3.35 -2.79 -8.00
N HIS A 110 3.90 -1.64 -7.61
CA HIS A 110 3.71 -1.08 -6.28
C HIS A 110 2.94 0.23 -6.38
N PHE A 111 1.74 0.26 -5.82
CA PHE A 111 0.85 1.41 -5.71
C PHE A 111 0.84 1.96 -4.28
N TYR A 112 0.59 3.25 -4.17
CA TYR A 112 0.44 3.91 -2.88
C TYR A 112 -1.02 3.91 -2.46
N CYS A 113 -1.26 3.65 -1.19
CA CYS A 113 -2.58 3.75 -0.59
C CYS A 113 -3.10 5.18 -0.75
N PHE A 114 -4.07 5.35 -1.65
CA PHE A 114 -4.59 6.67 -1.98
C PHE A 114 -5.27 7.35 -0.78
N ARG A 115 -5.86 6.57 0.13
CA ARG A 115 -6.39 7.07 1.40
C ARG A 115 -5.32 7.80 2.21
N HIS A 116 -4.17 7.16 2.45
CA HIS A 116 -3.05 7.77 3.19
C HIS A 116 -2.46 8.96 2.42
N LEU A 117 -2.37 8.88 1.09
CA LEU A 117 -1.95 10.01 0.27
C LEU A 117 -2.87 11.21 0.46
N MET A 118 -4.18 11.01 0.50
CA MET A 118 -5.18 12.05 0.69
C MET A 118 -5.24 12.59 2.13
N GLU A 119 -4.90 11.78 3.13
CA GLU A 119 -4.70 12.26 4.50
C GLU A 119 -3.50 13.21 4.57
N ASN A 120 -2.38 12.86 3.92
CA ASN A 120 -1.21 13.72 3.84
C ASN A 120 -1.46 14.99 3.00
N PHE A 121 -2.20 14.86 1.91
CA PHE A 121 -2.68 15.98 1.10
C PHE A 121 -3.49 16.95 1.95
N ASN A 122 -4.48 16.45 2.70
CA ASN A 122 -5.35 17.29 3.53
C ASN A 122 -4.59 17.96 4.68
N LYS A 123 -3.57 17.30 5.27
CA LYS A 123 -2.68 17.93 6.26
C LYS A 123 -1.91 19.11 5.68
N LYS A 124 -1.49 19.02 4.40
CA LYS A 124 -0.72 20.05 3.70
C LYS A 124 -1.58 21.22 3.22
N PHE A 125 -2.65 20.93 2.48
CA PHE A 125 -3.46 21.95 1.81
C PHE A 125 -4.68 22.41 2.60
N ARG A 126 -5.12 21.61 3.59
CA ARG A 126 -6.24 21.91 4.50
C ARG A 126 -7.52 22.33 3.75
N SER A 127 -7.76 21.73 2.59
CA SER A 127 -8.91 22.02 1.74
C SER A 127 -9.62 20.73 1.34
N VAL A 128 -10.90 20.62 1.72
CA VAL A 128 -11.77 19.51 1.34
C VAL A 128 -12.05 19.52 -0.16
N GLU A 129 -12.21 20.70 -0.74
CA GLU A 129 -12.43 20.87 -2.19
C GLU A 129 -11.24 20.34 -2.98
N LEU A 130 -10.02 20.77 -2.66
CA LEU A 130 -8.82 20.27 -3.33
C LEU A 130 -8.61 18.77 -3.14
N LYS A 131 -8.97 18.23 -1.97
CA LYS A 131 -8.93 16.78 -1.71
C LYS A 131 -9.93 16.03 -2.61
N ASN A 132 -11.13 16.58 -2.79
CA ASN A 132 -12.15 15.99 -3.65
C ASN A 132 -11.73 16.01 -5.12
N GLU A 133 -11.14 17.12 -5.59
CA GLU A 133 -10.60 17.21 -6.96
C GLU A 133 -9.44 16.25 -7.19
N ALA A 134 -8.49 16.17 -6.25
CA ALA A 134 -7.40 15.19 -6.31
C ALA A 134 -7.91 13.75 -6.33
N TRP A 135 -8.97 13.45 -5.56
CA TRP A 135 -9.62 12.14 -5.56
C TRP A 135 -10.32 11.83 -6.88
N GLY A 136 -11.01 12.83 -7.45
CA GLY A 136 -11.64 12.73 -8.76
C GLY A 136 -10.60 12.49 -9.86
N LEU A 137 -9.45 13.16 -9.81
CA LEU A 137 -8.34 12.99 -10.74
C LEU A 137 -7.78 11.56 -10.69
N ALA A 138 -7.54 11.02 -9.50
CA ALA A 138 -6.97 9.67 -9.33
C ALA A 138 -7.87 8.55 -9.86
N LYS A 139 -9.20 8.75 -9.81
CA LYS A 139 -10.22 7.80 -10.27
C LYS A 139 -10.45 7.78 -11.78
N THR A 140 -9.90 8.74 -12.51
CA THR A 140 -10.02 8.75 -13.98
C THR A 140 -9.43 7.48 -14.56
N THR A 141 -10.12 6.88 -15.54
CA THR A 141 -9.68 5.63 -16.20
C THR A 141 -9.17 5.87 -17.61
N SER A 142 -9.35 7.08 -18.15
CA SER A 142 -8.83 7.47 -19.46
C SER A 142 -7.88 8.65 -19.36
N MET A 143 -6.90 8.68 -20.28
CA MET A 143 -5.95 9.80 -20.37
C MET A 143 -6.63 11.13 -20.73
N ALA A 144 -7.72 11.09 -21.50
CA ALA A 144 -8.47 12.29 -21.85
C ALA A 144 -9.11 12.94 -20.61
N GLU A 145 -9.80 12.14 -19.79
CA GLU A 145 -10.40 12.62 -18.52
C GLU A 145 -9.33 13.05 -17.52
N TYR A 146 -8.21 12.31 -17.45
CA TYR A 146 -7.09 12.70 -16.59
C TYR A 146 -6.58 14.09 -16.96
N THR A 147 -6.30 14.35 -18.23
CA THR A 147 -5.79 15.64 -18.70
C THR A 147 -6.75 16.77 -18.36
N GLN A 148 -8.05 16.58 -18.62
CA GLN A 148 -9.06 17.58 -18.29
C GLN A 148 -9.12 17.89 -16.79
N LYS A 149 -9.15 16.86 -15.93
CA LYS A 149 -9.18 17.06 -14.47
C LYS A 149 -7.86 17.60 -13.93
N ALA A 150 -6.73 17.24 -14.52
CA ALA A 150 -5.43 17.77 -14.15
C ALA A 150 -5.36 19.27 -14.48
N GLU A 151 -5.80 19.68 -15.67
CA GLU A 151 -5.90 21.10 -16.03
C GLU A 151 -6.82 21.87 -15.09
N HIS A 152 -7.97 21.30 -14.73
CA HIS A 152 -8.88 21.91 -13.76
C HIS A 152 -8.23 22.08 -12.38
N LEU A 153 -7.61 21.02 -11.84
CA LEU A 153 -6.89 21.10 -10.57
C LEU A 153 -5.73 22.10 -10.64
N ASN A 154 -5.05 22.20 -11.78
CA ASN A 154 -3.98 23.17 -11.99
C ASN A 154 -4.51 24.62 -11.98
N GLN A 155 -5.70 24.88 -12.52
CA GLN A 155 -6.32 26.19 -12.49
C GLN A 155 -6.73 26.60 -11.07
N ILE A 156 -7.25 25.65 -10.27
CA ILE A 156 -7.62 25.92 -8.87
C ILE A 156 -6.37 26.07 -8.00
N ASN A 157 -5.41 25.15 -8.13
CA ASN A 157 -4.19 25.15 -7.33
C ASN A 157 -3.05 24.36 -8.01
N PRO A 158 -2.11 25.03 -8.70
CA PRO A 158 -0.98 24.38 -9.36
C PRO A 158 -0.10 23.57 -8.40
N ALA A 159 0.05 24.04 -7.16
CA ALA A 159 0.87 23.37 -6.16
C ALA A 159 0.25 22.03 -5.70
N ALA A 160 -1.08 21.93 -5.71
CA ALA A 160 -1.80 20.70 -5.41
C ALA A 160 -1.57 19.64 -6.49
N LEU A 161 -1.71 20.01 -7.77
CA LEU A 161 -1.41 19.09 -8.87
C LEU A 161 0.04 18.64 -8.83
N LYS A 162 0.99 19.57 -8.71
CA LYS A 162 2.42 19.26 -8.64
C LYS A 162 2.73 18.29 -7.49
N TRP A 163 2.17 18.55 -6.30
CA TRP A 163 2.36 17.68 -5.15
C TRP A 163 1.91 16.23 -5.41
N MET A 164 0.81 16.04 -6.15
CA MET A 164 0.35 14.70 -6.55
C MET A 164 1.32 14.04 -7.53
N GLN A 165 1.77 14.79 -8.54
CA GLN A 165 2.68 14.31 -9.57
C GLN A 165 4.07 13.96 -9.03
N ASP A 166 4.54 14.65 -7.99
CA ASP A 166 5.82 14.39 -7.31
C ASP A 166 5.91 12.96 -6.71
N PHE A 167 4.78 12.25 -6.57
CA PHE A 167 4.74 10.86 -6.12
C PHE A 167 4.83 9.81 -7.23
N GLY A 168 4.85 10.23 -8.50
CA GLY A 168 4.75 9.35 -9.66
C GLY A 168 3.29 9.00 -9.96
N VAL A 169 2.79 9.45 -11.09
CA VAL A 169 1.37 9.29 -11.48
C VAL A 169 0.96 7.83 -11.61
N GLU A 170 1.88 6.96 -12.02
CA GLU A 170 1.71 5.52 -12.12
C GLU A 170 1.48 4.83 -10.77
N LYS A 171 1.78 5.50 -9.65
CA LYS A 171 1.64 4.94 -8.30
C LYS A 171 0.25 5.12 -7.71
N TRP A 172 -0.59 5.97 -8.30
CA TRP A 172 -1.88 6.35 -7.71
C TRP A 172 -3.00 6.66 -8.70
N SER A 173 -2.70 6.93 -9.98
CA SER A 173 -3.71 7.23 -11.01
C SER A 173 -4.11 5.96 -11.74
N LEU A 174 -5.41 5.69 -11.83
CA LEU A 174 -5.93 4.55 -12.59
C LEU A 174 -5.69 4.73 -14.11
N ALA A 175 -5.81 5.94 -14.64
CA ALA A 175 -5.54 6.24 -16.06
C ALA A 175 -4.07 5.95 -16.47
N HIS A 176 -3.14 5.97 -15.52
CA HIS A 176 -1.73 5.65 -15.72
C HIS A 176 -1.35 4.26 -15.19
N SER A 177 -2.32 3.51 -14.65
CA SER A 177 -2.06 2.19 -14.09
C SER A 177 -1.67 1.22 -15.21
N PRO A 178 -0.56 0.50 -15.07
CA PRO A 178 -0.14 -0.51 -16.06
C PRO A 178 -0.96 -1.81 -15.98
N CYS A 179 -1.90 -1.91 -15.04
CA CYS A 179 -2.77 -3.06 -14.82
C CYS A 179 -4.19 -2.67 -14.40
#